data_AF-A0A7R9QTI6-F1
#
_entry.id   AF-A0A7R9QTI6-F1
#
_cell.length_a   1.000
_cell.length_b   1.000
_cell.length_c   1.000
_cell.angle_alpha   90.00
_cell.angle_beta   90.00
_cell.angle_gamma   90.00
#
_symmetry.space_group_name_H-M   'P 1'
#
loop_
_entity.id
_entity.type
_entity.pdbx_description
1 polymer ?
#
loop_
_entity_poly.entity_id
_entity_poly.type
_entity_poly.pdbx_seq_one_letter_code
_entity_poly.pdbx_strand_id
1 'polypeptide(L)' 'TMKYRHSDGKLVLKCTDNTVCVMYATQHSQDIKKVEKLTTHLMRHMASKDQGHRQS' A
#
# COMPACT_ATOMS: atom_id res chain seq x y z
N THR A 1 -1.09 -2.18 6.65
CA THR A 1 -0.96 -3.66 6.73
C THR A 1 -1.50 -4.31 5.46
N MET A 2 -0.79 -5.28 4.90
CA MET A 2 -1.25 -6.10 3.77
C MET A 2 -1.48 -7.54 4.25
N LYS A 3 -2.62 -8.15 3.88
CA LYS A 3 -2.95 -9.54 4.21
C LYS A 3 -3.41 -10.26 2.95
N TYR A 4 -2.73 -11.35 2.58
CA TYR A 4 -3.13 -12.24 1.49
C TYR A 4 -3.55 -13.60 2.04
N ARG A 5 -4.64 -14.14 1.53
CA ARG A 5 -5.12 -15.49 1.86
C ARG A 5 -5.24 -16.29 0.57
N HIS A 6 -4.29 -17.22 0.38
CA HIS A 6 -4.19 -18.01 -0.84
C HIS A 6 -5.43 -18.90 -1.07
N SER A 7 -5.94 -19.54 -0.02
CA SER A 7 -7.14 -20.41 -0.07
C SER A 7 -8.37 -19.71 -0.65
N ASP A 8 -8.49 -18.40 -0.46
CA ASP A 8 -9.63 -17.61 -0.92
C ASP A 8 -9.27 -16.69 -2.11
N GLY A 9 -8.02 -16.73 -2.58
CA GLY A 9 -7.49 -15.80 -3.59
C GLY A 9 -7.59 -14.31 -3.21
N LYS A 10 -7.78 -14.00 -1.91
CA LYS A 10 -8.17 -12.66 -1.44
C LYS A 10 -6.99 -11.88 -0.90
N LEU A 11 -6.89 -10.62 -1.32
CA LEU A 11 -5.95 -9.62 -0.81
C LEU A 11 -6.72 -8.51 -0.08
N VAL A 12 -6.21 -8.10 1.08
CA VAL A 12 -6.71 -6.95 1.85
C VAL A 12 -5.54 -6.01 2.15
N LEU A 13 -5.65 -4.76 1.70
CA LEU A 13 -4.73 -3.67 2.00
C LEU A 13 -5.42 -2.68 2.96
N LYS A 14 -4.74 -2.32 4.05
CA LYS A 14 -5.17 -1.29 5.00
C LYS A 14 -4.07 -0.24 5.17
N CYS A 15 -4.42 1.02 4.98
CA CYS A 15 -3.58 2.18 5.22
C CYS A 15 -4.25 3.06 6.28
N THR A 16 -3.46 3.53 7.24
CA THR A 16 -3.98 4.28 8.39
C THR A 16 -2.91 5.24 8.90
N ASP A 17 -3.33 6.43 9.30
CA ASP A 17 -2.54 7.43 10.03
C ASP A 17 -2.93 7.47 11.54
N ASN A 18 -3.71 6.48 11.97
CA ASN A 18 -4.30 6.32 13.32
C ASN A 18 -5.49 7.24 13.62
N THR A 19 -5.90 8.08 12.66
CA THR A 19 -7.13 8.88 12.72
C THR A 19 -8.13 8.42 11.68
N VAL A 20 -7.67 8.15 10.46
CA VAL A 20 -8.44 7.67 9.33
C VAL A 20 -7.86 6.34 8.83
N CYS A 21 -8.74 5.40 8.51
CA CYS A 21 -8.37 4.10 7.98
C CYS A 21 -9.03 3.88 6.61
N VAL A 22 -8.22 3.73 5.57
CA VAL A 22 -8.67 3.32 4.23
C VAL A 22 -8.36 1.85 4.04
N MET A 23 -9.36 1.07 3.62
CA MET A 23 -9.24 -0.36 3.35
C MET A 23 -9.67 -0.68 1.92
N TYR A 24 -8.89 -1.54 1.26
CA TYR A 24 -9.18 -2.06 -0.07
C TYR A 24 -9.07 -3.58 -0.05
N ALA A 25 -10.09 -4.27 -0.55
CA ALA A 25 -10.13 -5.74 -0.63
C ALA A 25 -10.45 -6.17 -2.07
N THR A 26 -9.69 -7.13 -2.59
CA THR A 26 -9.88 -7.65 -3.95
C THR A 26 -9.57 -9.14 -4.00
N GLN A 27 -10.20 -9.83 -4.96
CA GLN A 27 -9.85 -11.20 -5.37
C GLN A 27 -9.33 -11.23 -6.81
N HIS A 28 -9.28 -10.07 -7.49
CA HIS A 28 -8.81 -9.98 -8.86
C HIS A 28 -7.30 -10.06 -8.90
N SER A 29 -6.76 -11.12 -9.51
CA SER A 29 -5.32 -11.36 -9.60
C SER A 29 -4.53 -10.23 -10.27
N GLN A 30 -5.16 -9.46 -11.15
CA GLN A 30 -4.56 -8.29 -11.80
C GLN A 30 -4.24 -7.17 -10.81
N ASP A 31 -5.06 -7.00 -9.78
CA ASP A 31 -4.89 -5.95 -8.78
C ASP A 31 -3.79 -6.30 -7.77
N ILE A 32 -3.47 -7.58 -7.60
CA ILE A 32 -2.36 -8.04 -6.76
C ILE A 32 -1.05 -7.37 -7.21
N LYS A 33 -0.73 -7.45 -8.51
CA LYS A 33 0.48 -6.82 -9.07
C LYS A 33 0.48 -5.31 -8.92
N LYS A 34 -0.69 -4.65 -9.00
CA LYS A 34 -0.80 -3.19 -8.80
C LYS A 34 -0.52 -2.83 -7.34
N VAL A 35 -1.06 -3.59 -6.40
CA VAL A 35 -0.86 -3.39 -4.95
C VAL A 35 0.60 -3.63 -4.55
N GLU A 36 1.28 -4.62 -5.13
CA GLU A 36 2.71 -4.86 -4.91
C GLU A 36 3.58 -3.69 -5.37
N LYS A 37 3.30 -3.16 -6.58
CA LYS A 37 3.98 -1.97 -7.11
C LYS A 37 3.75 -0.75 -6.22
N LEU A 38 2.51 -0.52 -5.80
CA LEU A 38 2.16 0.57 -4.89
C LEU A 38 2.93 0.46 -3.57
N THR A 39 2.89 -0.72 -2.95
CA THR A 39 3.56 -0.98 -1.67
C THR A 39 5.07 -0.74 -1.78
N THR A 40 5.69 -1.21 -2.87
CA THR A 40 7.11 -0.97 -3.15
C THR A 40 7.45 0.51 -3.33
N HIS A 41 6.62 1.26 -4.06
CA HIS A 41 6.80 2.71 -4.20
C HIS A 41 6.70 3.43 -2.87
N LEU A 42 5.69 3.11 -2.05
CA LEU A 42 5.52 3.69 -0.73
C LEU A 42 6.74 3.39 0.15
N MET A 43 7.23 2.14 0.19
CA MET A 43 8.43 1.80 0.94
C MET A 43 9.65 2.62 0.50
N ARG A 44 9.84 2.82 -0.81
CA ARG A 44 10.93 3.67 -1.33
C ARG A 44 10.79 5.11 -0.88
N HIS A 45 9.59 5.70 -0.95
CA HIS A 45 9.35 7.07 -0.47
C HIS A 45 9.58 7.22 1.03
N MET A 46 9.20 6.23 1.84
CA MET A 46 9.43 6.24 3.28
C MET A 46 10.91 6.09 3.64
N ALA A 47 11.70 5.44 2.78
CA ALA A 47 13.14 5.25 2.98
C ALA A 47 13.99 6.39 2.37
N SER A 48 13.45 7.17 1.44
CA SER A 48 14.16 8.34 0.90
C SER A 48 14.27 9.44 1.95
N LYS A 49 15.48 10.00 2.13
CA LYS A 49 15.66 11.26 2.87
C LYS A 49 14.87 12.34 2.13
N ASP A 50 13.94 12.97 2.82
CA ASP A 50 13.17 14.09 2.33
C ASP A 50 14.09 15.16 1.73
N GLN A 51 14.10 15.30 0.40
CA GLN A 51 14.33 16.62 -0.18
C GLN A 51 13.00 17.35 -0.05
N GLY A 52 12.74 17.80 1.17
CA GLY A 52 11.68 18.74 1.43
C GLY A 52 11.95 19.93 0.54
N HIS A 53 11.15 20.05 -0.51
CA HIS A 53 11.07 21.24 -1.32
C HIS A 53 10.46 22.34 -0.45
N ARG A 54 11.30 22.88 0.44
CA ARG A 54 11.10 24.16 1.09
C ARG A 54 11.44 25.20 0.02
N GLN A 55 10.56 25.35 -0.97
CA GLN A 55 10.47 26.62 -1.67
C GLN A 55 9.76 27.59 -0.71
N SER A 56 10.58 28.35 0.01
CA SER A 56 10.25 29.63 0.63
C SER A 56 11.26 30.63 0.14
#